data_AF-A0A1G3M4F6-F1
#
_entry.id   AF-A0A1G3M4F6-F1
#
_cell.length_a   1.000
_cell.length_b   1.000
_cell.length_c   1.000
_cell.angle_alpha   90.00
_cell.angle_beta   90.00
_cell.angle_gamma   90.00
#
_symmetry.space_group_name_H-M   'P 1'
#
loop_
_entity.id
_entity.type
_entity.pdbx_description
1 polymer ?
#
loop_
_entity_poly.entity_id
_entity_poly.type
_entity_poly.pdbx_seq_one_letter_code
_entity_poly.pdbx_strand_id
1 'polypeptide(L)'
;MTVASTDNSKRFHGTGGTGPFTWVWRFLANTDISVYIILDPDEDNPSMEIRTLLVEGDDYVMTGAGSYTGGSLVTTDNILSGTDLYVERNTAPLQEVSIRNQGNNFRPEIHENVFDRLTMMSQDGLRRIASFEADVDNLGDRSTSLEFRVTATEGDIATLFDRETTVIVTPGQGEAGDMIVHADASVGNFTVNVVAANDPAARPMLIGKIDGTTNFVIFTPAAGTVMNEATYEVGAQNEYKRFIPRASDNMWIVA
;
A
#
# COMPACT_ATOMS: atom_id res chain seq x y z
N MET A 1 7.00 -13.47 41.39
CA MET A 1 7.69 -14.44 40.50
C MET A 1 7.76 -13.81 39.11
N THR A 2 8.92 -13.82 38.46
CA THR A 2 9.19 -12.94 37.30
C THR A 2 8.48 -13.35 36.01
N VAL A 3 8.21 -12.40 35.12
CA VAL A 3 7.72 -12.67 33.76
C VAL A 3 8.79 -13.41 32.92
N ALA A 4 8.51 -14.65 32.53
CA ALA A 4 9.45 -15.50 31.79
C ALA A 4 9.05 -15.78 30.31
N SER A 5 7.92 -15.24 29.84
CA SER A 5 7.47 -15.40 28.45
C SER A 5 7.45 -14.06 27.74
N THR A 6 7.78 -14.08 26.45
CA THR A 6 7.64 -12.95 25.51
C THR A 6 6.30 -12.95 24.78
N ASP A 7 5.51 -14.02 24.90
CA ASP A 7 4.19 -14.08 24.29
C ASP A 7 3.27 -13.07 24.96
N ASN A 8 2.60 -12.26 24.15
CA ASN A 8 1.69 -11.22 24.59
C ASN A 8 0.49 -11.04 23.65
N SER A 9 0.30 -11.98 22.71
CA SER A 9 -0.91 -12.05 21.90
C SER A 9 -1.22 -13.49 21.51
N LYS A 10 -2.46 -13.77 21.11
CA LYS A 10 -2.89 -15.06 20.60
C LYS A 10 -4.09 -14.87 19.67
N ARG A 11 -4.07 -15.60 18.54
CA ARG A 11 -5.18 -15.70 17.58
C ARG A 11 -5.90 -17.03 17.79
N PHE A 12 -7.23 -17.02 17.78
CA PHE A 12 -8.09 -18.18 17.88
C PHE A 12 -9.00 -18.23 16.66
N HIS A 13 -9.01 -19.35 15.96
CA HIS A 13 -9.85 -19.51 14.79
C HIS A 13 -11.30 -19.78 15.15
N GLY A 14 -12.22 -19.09 14.49
CA GLY A 14 -13.65 -19.27 14.69
C GLY A 14 -14.13 -20.65 14.28
N THR A 15 -14.72 -21.36 15.24
CA THR A 15 -15.31 -22.70 15.05
C THR A 15 -16.82 -22.73 15.29
N GLY A 16 -17.45 -21.57 15.48
CA GLY A 16 -18.87 -21.42 15.80
C GLY A 16 -19.20 -21.59 17.29
N GLY A 17 -18.22 -21.48 18.19
CA GLY A 17 -18.41 -21.57 19.63
C GLY A 17 -18.06 -20.29 20.39
N THR A 18 -18.41 -20.25 21.68
CA THR A 18 -18.15 -19.12 22.59
C THR A 18 -16.89 -19.27 23.45
N GLY A 19 -16.15 -20.37 23.30
CA GLY A 19 -14.97 -20.69 24.09
C GLY A 19 -15.20 -21.85 25.08
N PRO A 20 -14.36 -21.98 26.13
CA PRO A 20 -13.38 -21.01 26.61
C PRO A 20 -12.15 -20.87 25.70
N PHE A 21 -11.73 -19.63 25.47
CA PHE A 21 -10.49 -19.30 24.76
C PHE A 21 -9.39 -19.02 25.77
N THR A 22 -8.46 -19.96 25.92
CA THR A 22 -7.40 -19.92 26.94
C THR A 22 -6.02 -19.58 26.38
N TRP A 23 -5.24 -18.80 27.13
CA TRP A 23 -3.83 -18.50 26.86
C TRP A 23 -2.99 -18.62 28.12
N VAL A 24 -1.67 -18.68 27.96
CA VAL A 24 -0.73 -19.00 29.05
C VAL A 24 0.09 -17.82 29.55
N TRP A 25 0.10 -16.71 28.81
CA TRP A 25 0.89 -15.53 29.18
C TRP A 25 0.17 -14.67 30.25
N ARG A 26 0.96 -14.12 31.18
CA ARG A 26 0.47 -13.37 32.35
C ARG A 26 0.01 -11.96 31.98
N PHE A 27 -0.99 -11.48 32.70
CA PHE A 27 -1.47 -10.10 32.71
C PHE A 27 -1.93 -9.73 34.12
N LEU A 28 -1.88 -8.45 34.48
CA LEU A 28 -2.08 -8.00 35.86
C LEU A 28 -3.54 -7.61 36.13
N ALA A 29 -4.15 -6.88 35.21
CA ALA A 29 -5.57 -6.51 35.27
C ALA A 29 -6.26 -6.82 33.95
N ASN A 30 -7.57 -7.07 33.99
CA ASN A 30 -8.35 -7.32 32.78
C ASN A 30 -8.27 -6.13 31.80
N THR A 31 -8.14 -4.91 32.32
CA THR A 31 -7.95 -3.68 31.55
C THR A 31 -6.62 -3.62 30.77
N ASP A 32 -5.65 -4.50 31.08
CA ASP A 32 -4.40 -4.62 30.32
C ASP A 32 -4.55 -5.55 29.11
N ILE A 33 -5.77 -6.01 28.79
CA ILE A 33 -6.06 -6.87 27.63
C ILE A 33 -7.00 -6.14 26.67
N SER A 34 -6.66 -6.20 25.39
CA SER A 34 -7.57 -5.84 24.30
C SER A 34 -7.96 -7.10 23.53
N VAL A 35 -9.24 -7.23 23.23
CA VAL A 35 -9.80 -8.36 22.47
C VAL A 35 -10.44 -7.81 21.20
N TYR A 36 -10.15 -8.43 20.06
CA TYR A 36 -10.66 -8.03 18.76
C TYR A 36 -11.28 -9.22 18.04
N ILE A 37 -12.32 -8.95 17.25
CA ILE A 37 -12.70 -9.83 16.15
C ILE A 37 -11.94 -9.36 14.90
N ILE A 38 -11.27 -10.31 14.26
CA ILE A 38 -10.64 -10.14 12.95
C ILE A 38 -11.54 -10.84 11.94
N LEU A 39 -12.05 -10.09 10.98
CA LEU A 39 -12.65 -10.67 9.78
C LEU A 39 -11.49 -11.13 8.89
N ASP A 40 -11.43 -12.43 8.62
CA ASP A 40 -10.46 -12.96 7.66
C ASP A 40 -10.81 -12.36 6.29
N PRO A 41 -9.87 -11.72 5.57
CA PRO A 41 -10.15 -11.22 4.25
C PRO A 41 -10.70 -12.34 3.35
N ASP A 42 -11.77 -12.02 2.61
CA ASP A 42 -12.32 -12.91 1.57
C ASP A 42 -11.22 -13.28 0.56
N GLU A 43 -11.32 -14.44 -0.09
CA GLU A 43 -10.32 -14.92 -1.06
C GLU A 43 -10.10 -13.90 -2.20
N ASP A 44 -11.13 -13.07 -2.47
CA ASP A 44 -11.14 -12.00 -3.46
C ASP A 44 -10.52 -10.67 -2.99
N ASN A 45 -10.26 -10.48 -1.69
CA ASN A 45 -9.67 -9.26 -1.12
C ASN A 45 -8.68 -9.53 0.03
N PRO A 46 -7.52 -10.17 -0.22
CA PRO A 46 -6.53 -10.58 0.79
C PRO A 46 -5.84 -9.43 1.55
N SER A 47 -6.22 -8.17 1.27
CA SER A 47 -5.47 -6.97 1.68
C SER A 47 -6.02 -6.23 2.90
N MET A 48 -7.13 -6.67 3.51
CA MET A 48 -7.76 -5.88 4.57
C MET A 48 -8.25 -6.73 5.74
N GLU A 49 -7.40 -6.91 6.75
CA GLU A 49 -7.83 -7.39 8.06
C GLU A 49 -8.63 -6.27 8.76
N ILE A 50 -9.93 -6.45 8.95
CA ILE A 50 -10.76 -5.52 9.71
C ILE A 50 -10.79 -6.00 11.17
N ARG A 51 -10.28 -5.16 12.08
CA ARG A 51 -10.28 -5.43 13.53
C ARG A 51 -11.38 -4.63 14.22
N THR A 52 -12.27 -5.33 14.91
CA THR A 52 -13.33 -4.74 15.74
C THR A 52 -13.03 -5.00 17.21
N LEU A 53 -12.86 -3.94 18.01
CA LEU A 53 -12.62 -4.05 19.45
C LEU A 53 -13.89 -4.54 20.16
N LEU A 54 -13.74 -5.54 21.03
CA LEU A 54 -14.79 -6.03 21.91
C LEU A 54 -14.73 -5.38 23.30
N VAL A 55 -15.88 -5.27 23.95
CA VAL A 55 -16.04 -4.70 25.29
C VAL A 55 -16.25 -5.80 26.33
N GLU A 56 -15.40 -5.82 27.35
CA GLU A 56 -15.57 -6.75 28.48
C GLU A 56 -16.84 -6.42 29.27
N GLY A 57 -17.64 -7.45 29.57
CA GLY A 57 -18.92 -7.35 30.26
C GLY A 57 -20.13 -7.38 29.31
N ASP A 58 -19.96 -6.87 28.09
CA ASP A 58 -20.99 -6.89 27.05
C ASP A 58 -20.74 -8.04 26.06
N ASP A 59 -19.56 -8.06 25.44
CA ASP A 59 -19.21 -8.98 24.37
C ASP A 59 -18.49 -10.25 24.86
N TYR A 60 -17.83 -10.17 26.02
CA TYR A 60 -17.11 -11.30 26.62
C TYR A 60 -16.92 -11.14 28.13
N VAL A 61 -16.65 -12.25 28.80
CA VAL A 61 -16.23 -12.30 30.21
C VAL A 61 -14.83 -12.89 30.29
N MET A 62 -13.93 -12.22 30.99
CA MET A 62 -12.54 -12.66 31.15
C MET A 62 -12.17 -12.99 32.59
N THR A 63 -11.31 -14.00 32.73
CA THR A 63 -10.80 -14.49 34.00
C THR A 63 -9.30 -14.73 33.92
N GLY A 64 -8.62 -14.73 35.06
CA GLY A 64 -7.18 -15.03 35.16
C GLY A 64 -6.28 -13.81 35.38
N ALA A 65 -6.82 -12.62 35.66
CA ALA A 65 -6.00 -11.47 36.07
C ALA A 65 -5.10 -11.79 37.25
N GLY A 66 -3.82 -11.43 37.14
CA GLY A 66 -2.79 -11.70 38.13
C GLY A 66 -2.30 -13.15 38.15
N SER A 67 -2.93 -14.07 37.42
CA SER A 67 -2.54 -15.48 37.38
C SER A 67 -1.27 -15.70 36.56
N TYR A 68 -0.41 -16.57 37.06
CA TYR A 68 0.80 -17.01 36.37
C TYR A 68 0.54 -18.04 35.27
N THR A 69 -0.67 -18.61 35.23
CA THR A 69 -1.06 -19.60 34.21
C THR A 69 -1.78 -18.98 33.02
N GLY A 70 -1.83 -17.64 32.95
CA GLY A 70 -2.54 -16.89 31.93
C GLY A 70 -4.05 -16.80 32.16
N GLY A 71 -4.77 -16.47 31.11
CA GLY A 71 -6.19 -16.12 31.15
C GLY A 71 -7.08 -17.01 30.31
N SER A 72 -8.37 -16.85 30.55
CA SER A 72 -9.44 -17.44 29.76
C SER A 72 -10.53 -16.41 29.57
N LEU A 73 -11.08 -16.34 28.36
CA LEU A 73 -12.30 -15.59 28.09
C LEU A 73 -13.38 -16.48 27.48
N VAL A 74 -14.63 -16.11 27.71
CA VAL A 74 -15.83 -16.68 27.08
C VAL A 74 -16.58 -15.52 26.43
N THR A 75 -16.92 -15.65 25.16
CA THR A 75 -17.66 -14.63 24.41
C THR A 75 -19.17 -14.79 24.60
N THR A 76 -19.92 -13.70 24.48
CA THR A 76 -21.39 -13.72 24.52
C THR A 76 -21.94 -14.34 23.24
N ASP A 77 -21.38 -13.97 22.09
CA ASP A 77 -21.73 -14.49 20.77
C ASP A 77 -20.71 -15.53 20.27
N ASN A 78 -21.17 -16.42 19.40
CA ASN A 78 -20.34 -17.44 18.76
C ASN A 78 -19.33 -16.79 17.80
N ILE A 79 -18.06 -17.19 17.91
CA ILE A 79 -17.05 -16.81 16.92
C ILE A 79 -17.19 -17.72 15.70
N LEU A 80 -17.82 -17.18 14.65
CA LEU A 80 -18.17 -17.92 13.44
C LEU A 80 -16.93 -18.29 12.60
N SER A 81 -17.05 -19.34 11.80
CA SER A 81 -16.02 -19.66 10.81
C SER A 81 -15.87 -18.52 9.81
N GLY A 82 -14.63 -18.18 9.45
CA GLY A 82 -14.29 -16.97 8.68
C GLY A 82 -14.07 -15.72 9.54
N THR A 83 -14.23 -15.83 10.86
CA THR A 83 -13.79 -14.80 11.82
C THR A 83 -12.83 -15.40 12.82
N ASP A 84 -11.84 -14.61 13.22
CA ASP A 84 -10.88 -14.99 14.24
C ASP A 84 -11.01 -14.07 15.45
N LEU A 85 -10.81 -14.65 16.63
CA LEU A 85 -10.68 -13.89 17.86
C LEU A 85 -9.20 -13.63 18.13
N TYR A 86 -8.83 -12.36 18.25
CA TYR A 86 -7.46 -11.94 18.54
C TYR A 86 -7.40 -11.28 19.92
N VAL A 87 -6.56 -11.83 20.79
CA VAL A 87 -6.33 -11.33 22.13
C VAL A 87 -4.91 -10.81 22.20
N GLU A 88 -4.73 -9.58 22.67
CA GLU A 88 -3.41 -9.00 22.89
C GLU A 88 -3.32 -8.28 24.22
N ARG A 89 -2.10 -8.22 24.76
CA ARG A 89 -1.78 -7.37 25.89
C ARG A 89 -1.62 -5.92 25.41
N ASN A 90 -2.19 -5.03 26.20
CA ASN A 90 -2.20 -3.58 26.03
C ASN A 90 -2.00 -2.91 27.40
N THR A 91 -0.83 -3.11 27.98
CA THR A 91 -0.51 -2.57 29.31
C THR A 91 -0.38 -1.04 29.25
N ALA A 92 -1.14 -0.31 30.07
CA ALA A 92 -1.05 1.15 30.10
C ALA A 92 0.36 1.63 30.56
N PRO A 93 1.04 2.55 29.84
CA PRO A 93 2.42 2.94 30.09
C PRO A 93 2.58 3.92 31.26
N LEU A 94 2.09 3.53 32.44
CA LEU A 94 2.11 4.33 33.66
C LEU A 94 2.89 3.63 34.77
N GLN A 95 3.62 4.37 35.59
CA GLN A 95 4.15 3.83 36.84
C GLN A 95 3.19 4.17 37.98
N GLU A 96 2.43 3.17 38.44
CA GLU A 96 1.42 3.37 39.48
C GLU A 96 2.01 3.49 40.89
N VAL A 97 3.19 2.90 41.11
CA VAL A 97 3.82 2.81 42.43
C VAL A 97 5.11 3.61 42.46
N SER A 98 5.19 4.55 43.42
CA SER A 98 6.42 5.27 43.74
C SER A 98 7.33 4.41 44.62
N ILE A 99 8.55 4.14 44.15
CA ILE A 99 9.58 3.45 44.94
C ILE A 99 10.15 4.45 45.95
N ARG A 100 9.79 4.28 47.22
CA ARG A 100 10.30 5.09 48.34
C ARG A 100 11.26 4.26 49.19
N ASN A 101 12.15 4.93 49.92
CA ASN A 101 12.95 4.26 50.94
C ASN A 101 12.04 3.80 52.08
N GLN A 102 11.75 2.49 52.13
CA GLN A 102 10.81 1.88 53.08
C GLN A 102 11.50 1.30 54.33
N GLY A 103 12.83 1.43 54.46
CA GLY A 103 13.59 0.90 55.60
C GLY A 103 13.27 -0.58 55.88
N ASN A 104 13.00 -0.93 57.14
CA ASN A 104 12.65 -2.29 57.57
C ASN A 104 11.31 -2.83 57.02
N ASN A 105 10.52 -2.00 56.34
CA ASN A 105 9.20 -2.38 55.81
C ASN A 105 9.21 -2.59 54.29
N PHE A 106 10.39 -2.84 53.70
CA PHE A 106 10.51 -3.20 52.29
C PHE A 106 9.73 -4.49 51.99
N ARG A 107 8.79 -4.43 51.05
CA ARG A 107 8.01 -5.58 50.57
C ARG A 107 8.44 -5.96 49.15
N PRO A 108 9.39 -6.90 48.98
CA PRO A 108 9.93 -7.26 47.67
C PRO A 108 8.85 -7.61 46.64
N GLU A 109 7.79 -8.30 47.06
CA GLU A 109 6.65 -8.70 46.22
C GLU A 109 5.99 -7.53 45.48
N ILE A 110 5.86 -6.37 46.14
CA ILE A 110 5.21 -5.19 45.53
C ILE A 110 6.14 -4.58 44.48
N HIS A 111 7.44 -4.51 44.79
CA HIS A 111 8.44 -3.98 43.86
C HIS A 111 8.62 -4.89 42.65
N GLU A 112 8.50 -6.20 42.85
CA GLU A 112 8.60 -7.17 41.78
C GLU A 112 7.43 -7.09 40.80
N ASN A 113 6.18 -6.95 41.28
CA ASN A 113 5.04 -6.73 40.39
C ASN A 113 5.18 -5.45 39.55
N VAL A 114 5.84 -4.41 40.09
CA VAL A 114 6.14 -3.18 39.35
C VAL A 114 7.19 -3.44 38.26
N PHE A 115 8.26 -4.19 38.56
CA PHE A 115 9.27 -4.56 37.57
C PHE A 115 8.73 -5.49 36.49
N ASP A 116 7.86 -6.42 36.86
CA ASP A 116 7.14 -7.27 35.90
C ASP A 116 6.26 -6.43 34.99
N ARG A 117 5.51 -5.47 35.54
CA ARG A 117 4.67 -4.56 34.74
C ARG A 117 5.51 -3.74 33.75
N LEU A 118 6.66 -3.22 34.17
CA LEU A 118 7.59 -2.49 33.29
C LEU A 118 8.14 -3.38 32.17
N THR A 119 8.42 -4.64 32.49
CA THR A 119 8.85 -5.64 31.50
C THR A 119 7.73 -5.93 30.50
N MET A 120 6.49 -6.08 30.97
CA MET A 120 5.31 -6.27 30.12
C MET A 120 5.10 -5.08 29.17
N MET A 121 5.21 -3.83 29.65
CA MET A 121 5.13 -2.64 28.79
C MET A 121 6.20 -2.63 27.70
N SER A 122 7.43 -3.05 28.05
CA SER A 122 8.54 -3.13 27.10
C SER A 122 8.26 -4.18 26.02
N GLN A 123 7.76 -5.35 26.41
CA GLN A 123 7.34 -6.40 25.47
C GLN A 123 6.21 -5.95 24.55
N ASP A 124 5.21 -5.23 25.09
CA ASP A 124 4.09 -4.68 24.31
C ASP A 124 4.58 -3.65 23.28
N GLY A 125 5.50 -2.77 23.68
CA GLY A 125 6.13 -1.80 22.77
C GLY A 125 6.93 -2.47 21.65
N LEU A 126 7.76 -3.45 21.99
CA LEU A 126 8.57 -4.20 21.01
C LEU A 126 7.69 -4.93 20.00
N ARG A 127 6.60 -5.56 20.44
CA ARG A 127 5.64 -6.21 19.52
C ARG A 127 5.04 -5.21 18.53
N ARG A 128 4.60 -4.03 18.99
CA ARG A 128 4.00 -3.00 18.13
C ARG A 128 4.96 -2.49 17.07
N ILE A 129 6.25 -2.35 17.42
CA ILE A 129 7.30 -2.00 16.46
C ILE A 129 7.45 -3.11 15.42
N ALA A 130 7.53 -4.36 15.86
CA ALA A 130 7.64 -5.51 14.95
C ALA A 130 6.43 -5.64 13.99
N SER A 131 5.21 -5.36 14.47
CA SER A 131 4.04 -5.35 13.59
C SER A 131 4.08 -4.20 12.58
N PHE A 132 4.54 -3.02 13.00
CA PHE A 132 4.70 -1.89 12.08
C PHE A 132 5.76 -2.18 11.00
N GLU A 133 6.88 -2.78 11.37
CA GLU A 133 7.92 -3.19 10.41
C GLU A 133 7.37 -4.18 9.37
N ALA A 134 6.58 -5.18 9.81
CA ALA A 134 5.92 -6.11 8.90
C ALA A 134 4.92 -5.42 7.95
N ASP A 135 4.15 -4.45 8.45
CA ASP A 135 3.22 -3.68 7.62
C ASP A 135 3.96 -2.80 6.60
N VAL A 136 5.11 -2.22 6.97
CA VAL A 136 5.94 -1.43 6.06
C VAL A 136 6.53 -2.29 4.94
N ASP A 137 7.00 -3.51 5.24
CA ASP A 137 7.48 -4.44 4.22
C ASP A 137 6.34 -4.81 3.24
N ASN A 138 5.12 -5.01 3.75
CA ASN A 138 3.94 -5.23 2.91
C ASN A 138 3.58 -4.01 2.04
N LEU A 139 3.83 -2.78 2.52
CA LEU A 139 3.67 -1.56 1.69
C LEU A 139 4.74 -1.46 0.59
N GLY A 140 5.96 -1.96 0.84
CA GLY A 140 7.04 -1.97 -0.15
C GLY A 140 6.77 -2.91 -1.33
N ASP A 141 6.14 -4.06 -1.08
CA ASP A 141 5.71 -5.01 -2.13
C ASP A 141 4.40 -4.58 -2.81
N ARG A 142 3.59 -3.76 -2.11
CA ARG A 142 2.53 -2.95 -2.73
C ARG A 142 3.16 -1.73 -3.42
N SER A 143 4.01 -1.98 -4.42
CA SER A 143 4.09 -1.07 -5.56
C SER A 143 2.65 -0.84 -5.99
N THR A 144 2.07 0.27 -5.51
CA THR A 144 0.77 0.73 -5.94
C THR A 144 0.98 1.03 -7.41
N SER A 145 0.74 0.05 -8.27
CA SER A 145 0.31 0.36 -9.62
C SER A 145 -0.93 1.20 -9.42
N LEU A 146 -0.74 2.51 -9.38
CA LEU A 146 -1.82 3.46 -9.58
C LEU A 146 -2.24 3.22 -11.02
N GLU A 147 -3.10 2.24 -11.21
CA GLU A 147 -3.75 1.98 -12.48
C GLU A 147 -4.72 3.13 -12.72
N PHE A 148 -4.20 4.20 -13.31
CA PHE A 148 -5.02 5.29 -13.77
C PHE A 148 -5.77 4.82 -15.02
N ARG A 149 -6.97 4.29 -14.81
CA ARG A 149 -7.86 3.88 -15.89
C ARG A 149 -8.43 5.12 -16.57
N VAL A 150 -7.74 5.61 -17.59
CA VAL A 150 -8.30 6.65 -18.47
C VAL A 150 -9.36 6.01 -19.34
N THR A 151 -10.62 6.34 -19.10
CA THR A 151 -11.69 6.09 -20.06
C THR A 151 -11.76 7.31 -20.96
N ALA A 152 -11.14 7.22 -22.14
CA ALA A 152 -11.23 8.27 -23.16
C ALA A 152 -12.40 7.95 -24.08
N THR A 153 -13.31 8.91 -24.26
CA THR A 153 -14.33 8.89 -25.31
C THR A 153 -13.75 9.42 -26.62
N GLU A 154 -14.44 9.23 -27.73
CA GLU A 154 -14.02 9.82 -29.02
C GLU A 154 -13.90 11.35 -28.87
N GLY A 155 -12.65 11.86 -28.94
CA GLY A 155 -12.32 13.28 -28.74
C GLY A 155 -11.60 13.63 -27.43
N ASP A 156 -11.47 12.71 -26.47
CA ASP A 156 -10.72 12.96 -25.23
C ASP A 156 -9.20 12.74 -25.43
N ILE A 157 -8.39 13.72 -25.03
CA ILE A 157 -6.92 13.65 -25.09
C ILE A 157 -6.40 13.09 -23.76
N ALA A 158 -5.93 11.84 -23.78
CA ALA A 158 -5.30 11.17 -22.64
C ALA A 158 -3.77 11.24 -22.74
N THR A 159 -3.12 12.04 -21.90
CA THR A 159 -1.65 12.09 -21.81
C THR A 159 -1.17 11.35 -20.57
N LEU A 160 -0.42 10.26 -20.77
CA LEU A 160 0.31 9.56 -19.70
C LEU A 160 1.77 10.04 -19.73
N PHE A 161 2.25 10.61 -18.62
CA PHE A 161 3.64 11.01 -18.47
C PHE A 161 4.41 9.92 -17.72
N ASP A 162 5.43 9.33 -18.36
CA ASP A 162 6.46 8.54 -17.68
C ASP A 162 7.83 9.21 -17.88
N ARG A 163 8.68 9.15 -16.86
CA ARG A 163 10.00 9.80 -16.79
C ARG A 163 11.08 9.04 -17.54
N GLU A 164 10.85 7.78 -17.95
CA GLU A 164 11.86 6.94 -18.58
C GLU A 164 11.45 6.21 -19.87
N THR A 165 10.18 6.20 -20.30
CA THR A 165 9.83 5.51 -21.56
C THR A 165 8.80 6.20 -22.45
N THR A 166 9.12 6.13 -23.76
CA THR A 166 8.28 6.25 -24.96
C THR A 166 6.78 6.42 -24.72
N VAL A 167 6.24 7.55 -25.16
CA VAL A 167 4.80 7.77 -25.25
C VAL A 167 4.24 6.93 -26.40
N ILE A 168 3.49 5.88 -26.08
CA ILE A 168 2.78 5.06 -27.07
C ILE A 168 1.44 5.73 -27.36
N VAL A 169 1.35 6.44 -28.48
CA VAL A 169 0.08 6.91 -29.02
C VAL A 169 -0.49 5.79 -29.89
N THR A 170 -1.56 5.16 -29.42
CA THR A 170 -2.35 4.22 -30.23
C THR A 170 -3.67 4.90 -30.59
N PRO A 171 -3.81 5.51 -31.78
CA PRO A 171 -5.11 5.94 -32.27
C PRO A 171 -5.98 4.72 -32.59
N GLY A 172 -7.29 4.84 -32.30
CA GLY A 172 -8.31 3.91 -32.77
C GLY A 172 -8.35 3.85 -34.31
N GLN A 173 -8.94 2.79 -34.86
CA GLN A 173 -8.87 2.45 -36.29
C GLN A 173 -9.53 3.52 -37.21
N GLY A 174 -8.78 4.16 -38.13
CA GLY A 174 -9.24 5.13 -39.16
C GLY A 174 -8.11 5.66 -40.11
N GLU A 175 -8.36 6.60 -41.06
CA GLU A 175 -7.33 7.27 -41.94
C GLU A 175 -6.67 8.65 -41.53
N ALA A 176 -5.33 8.78 -41.67
CA ALA A 176 -4.40 9.89 -41.29
C ALA A 176 -4.91 11.37 -41.31
N GLY A 177 -5.03 12.03 -40.15
CA GLY A 177 -5.03 13.51 -40.05
C GLY A 177 -4.00 14.09 -39.06
N ASP A 178 -3.89 15.42 -39.07
CA ASP A 178 -2.77 16.25 -38.61
C ASP A 178 -2.29 16.02 -37.16
N MET A 179 -0.97 16.07 -36.94
CA MET A 179 -0.33 15.84 -35.64
C MET A 179 0.57 17.02 -35.24
N ILE A 180 0.36 17.56 -34.03
CA ILE A 180 1.19 18.63 -33.46
C ILE A 180 2.05 18.05 -32.33
N VAL A 181 3.36 18.25 -32.46
CA VAL A 181 4.38 17.76 -31.53
C VAL A 181 5.04 18.94 -30.83
N HIS A 182 5.09 18.91 -29.50
CA HIS A 182 5.84 19.83 -28.66
C HIS A 182 7.05 19.09 -28.09
N ALA A 183 8.25 19.58 -28.37
CA ALA A 183 9.48 19.05 -27.81
C ALA A 183 10.05 20.04 -26.78
N ASP A 184 10.27 19.58 -25.56
CA ASP A 184 11.05 20.32 -24.56
C ASP A 184 12.46 19.73 -24.47
N ALA A 185 13.47 20.59 -24.58
CA ALA A 185 14.88 20.26 -24.60
C ALA A 185 15.51 20.66 -23.27
N SER A 186 15.45 19.77 -22.28
CA SER A 186 16.25 19.88 -21.05
C SER A 186 17.53 19.06 -21.21
N VAL A 187 18.63 19.51 -20.61
CA VAL A 187 19.97 18.89 -20.75
C VAL A 187 19.90 17.37 -20.64
N GLY A 188 20.14 16.68 -21.74
CA GLY A 188 20.27 15.22 -21.83
C GLY A 188 18.98 14.42 -21.91
N ASN A 189 17.79 15.03 -21.78
CA ASN A 189 16.49 14.34 -21.88
C ASN A 189 15.47 15.24 -22.58
N PHE A 190 15.00 14.84 -23.77
CA PHE A 190 13.89 15.52 -24.42
C PHE A 190 12.58 14.83 -24.06
N THR A 191 11.56 15.61 -23.73
CA THR A 191 10.19 15.11 -23.58
C THR A 191 9.37 15.62 -24.76
N VAL A 192 8.82 14.69 -25.54
CA VAL A 192 7.96 15.00 -26.67
C VAL A 192 6.51 14.74 -26.29
N ASN A 193 5.70 15.80 -26.29
CA ASN A 193 4.27 15.76 -25.99
C ASN A 193 3.46 16.09 -27.25
N VAL A 194 2.48 15.26 -27.58
CA VAL A 194 1.52 15.59 -28.65
C VAL A 194 0.49 16.56 -28.09
N VAL A 195 0.43 17.77 -28.64
CA VAL A 195 -0.43 18.86 -28.12
C VAL A 195 -1.82 18.85 -28.74
N ALA A 196 -1.95 18.31 -29.96
CA ALA A 196 -3.22 18.02 -30.59
C ALA A 196 -3.02 17.03 -31.74
N ALA A 197 -3.87 16.02 -31.83
CA ALA A 197 -4.14 15.29 -33.06
C ALA A 197 -5.54 15.70 -33.50
N ASN A 198 -5.66 16.43 -34.61
CA ASN A 198 -6.92 17.09 -34.97
C ASN A 198 -7.80 16.25 -35.89
N ASP A 199 -7.56 14.94 -35.96
CA ASP A 199 -8.40 14.04 -36.73
C ASP A 199 -8.47 12.65 -36.08
N PRO A 200 -9.66 12.22 -35.61
CA PRO A 200 -9.88 10.87 -35.08
C PRO A 200 -9.67 9.77 -36.12
N ALA A 201 -9.50 10.13 -37.40
CA ALA A 201 -9.15 9.18 -38.42
C ALA A 201 -7.64 8.86 -38.42
N ALA A 202 -6.70 9.54 -37.75
CA ALA A 202 -5.29 9.34 -38.15
C ALA A 202 -4.63 7.93 -38.04
N ARG A 203 -3.96 7.42 -39.10
CA ARG A 203 -3.19 6.15 -39.09
C ARG A 203 -2.06 6.19 -38.02
N PRO A 204 -1.82 5.09 -37.28
CA PRO A 204 -0.91 5.10 -36.13
C PRO A 204 0.55 5.34 -36.53
N MET A 205 1.16 6.34 -35.89
CA MET A 205 2.62 6.51 -35.84
C MET A 205 3.08 6.33 -34.41
N LEU A 206 4.07 5.47 -34.23
CA LEU A 206 4.79 5.33 -32.97
C LEU A 206 5.86 6.42 -32.95
N ILE A 207 5.89 7.21 -31.88
CA ILE A 207 7.04 8.07 -31.62
C ILE A 207 8.16 7.13 -31.14
N GLY A 208 9.13 6.88 -32.01
CA GLY A 208 10.32 6.12 -31.70
C GLY A 208 11.15 6.87 -30.67
N LYS A 209 11.79 6.10 -29.78
CA LYS A 209 12.64 6.58 -28.68
C LYS A 209 13.46 7.82 -29.06
N ILE A 210 13.42 8.80 -28.17
CA ILE A 210 14.39 9.89 -28.15
C ILE A 210 15.67 9.31 -27.52
N ASP A 211 16.70 9.04 -28.32
CA ASP A 211 18.03 8.76 -27.77
C ASP A 211 18.59 10.08 -27.23
N GLY A 212 18.91 10.14 -25.94
CA GLY A 212 19.48 11.32 -25.26
C GLY A 212 20.79 11.85 -25.87
N THR A 213 21.34 11.15 -26.87
CA THR A 213 22.53 11.52 -27.64
C THR A 213 22.23 12.25 -28.95
N THR A 214 20.99 12.20 -29.45
CA THR A 214 20.63 12.73 -30.77
C THR A 214 19.39 13.61 -30.69
N ASN A 215 19.45 14.84 -31.22
CA ASN A 215 18.33 15.80 -31.23
C ASN A 215 17.18 15.40 -32.17
N PHE A 216 17.09 14.13 -32.55
CA PHE A 216 16.17 13.64 -33.56
C PHE A 216 14.97 12.95 -32.91
N VAL A 217 13.78 13.35 -33.34
CA VAL A 217 12.53 12.62 -33.11
C VAL A 217 12.31 11.70 -34.31
N ILE A 218 12.27 10.39 -34.04
CA ILE A 218 12.02 9.37 -35.05
C ILE A 218 10.54 8.99 -34.98
N PHE A 219 9.87 8.97 -36.12
CA PHE A 219 8.52 8.45 -36.21
C PHE A 219 8.52 7.13 -36.95
N THR A 220 8.22 6.05 -36.24
CA THR A 220 8.14 4.70 -36.81
C THR A 220 6.68 4.37 -37.12
N PRO A 221 6.34 3.97 -38.35
CA PRO A 221 5.00 3.48 -38.65
C PRO A 221 4.69 2.21 -37.86
N ALA A 222 3.42 2.01 -37.49
CA ALA A 222 3.00 0.74 -36.90
C ALA A 222 3.25 -0.43 -37.86
N ALA A 223 3.62 -1.59 -37.31
CA ALA A 223 3.92 -2.79 -38.08
C ALA A 223 2.79 -3.12 -39.07
N GLY A 224 3.12 -3.24 -40.36
CA GLY A 224 2.15 -3.47 -41.44
C GLY A 224 1.72 -2.21 -42.22
N THR A 225 2.26 -1.03 -41.88
CA THR A 225 1.99 0.21 -42.62
C THR A 225 3.10 0.51 -43.64
N VAL A 226 2.74 0.91 -44.86
CA VAL A 226 3.68 1.18 -45.99
C VAL A 226 4.20 2.63 -45.96
N MET A 227 4.48 3.19 -44.78
CA MET A 227 5.04 4.56 -44.67
C MET A 227 6.56 4.48 -44.47
N ASN A 228 7.28 5.49 -44.95
CA ASN A 228 8.70 5.65 -44.67
C ASN A 228 8.90 6.36 -43.32
N GLU A 229 10.00 6.06 -42.63
CA GLU A 229 10.41 6.73 -41.41
C GLU A 229 10.58 8.24 -41.66
N ALA A 230 10.05 9.07 -40.76
CA ALA A 230 10.27 10.51 -40.77
C ALA A 230 11.17 10.89 -39.58
N THR A 231 12.11 11.79 -39.81
CA THR A 231 13.02 12.29 -38.78
C THR A 231 12.90 13.81 -38.68
N TYR A 232 12.80 14.32 -37.46
CA TYR A 232 12.73 15.76 -37.18
C TYR A 232 13.81 16.16 -36.16
N GLU A 233 14.61 17.18 -36.47
CA GLU A 233 15.62 17.73 -35.55
C GLU A 233 15.03 18.85 -34.68
N VAL A 234 15.16 18.74 -33.36
CA VAL A 234 14.75 19.79 -32.42
C VAL A 234 15.84 20.88 -32.40
N GLY A 235 15.50 22.08 -32.88
CA GLY A 235 16.44 23.19 -33.01
C GLY A 235 16.46 24.13 -31.78
N ALA A 236 15.38 24.17 -31.00
CA ALA A 236 15.26 25.05 -29.84
C ALA A 236 14.31 24.51 -28.74
N GLN A 237 14.42 25.07 -27.53
CA GLN A 237 13.46 24.82 -26.45
C GLN A 237 12.06 25.36 -26.79
N ASN A 238 11.02 24.65 -26.36
CA ASN A 238 9.60 24.97 -26.60
C ASN A 238 9.25 25.07 -28.10
N GLU A 239 9.86 24.22 -28.93
CA GLU A 239 9.58 24.19 -30.34
C GLU A 239 8.33 23.36 -30.63
N TYR A 240 7.45 23.93 -31.46
CA TYR A 240 6.25 23.26 -31.95
C TYR A 240 6.45 22.93 -33.42
N LYS A 241 6.16 21.69 -33.79
CA LYS A 241 6.07 21.28 -35.20
C LYS A 241 4.76 20.62 -35.51
N ARG A 242 4.25 20.97 -36.68
CA ARG A 242 3.06 20.40 -37.27
C ARG A 242 3.48 19.41 -38.33
N PHE A 243 2.92 18.21 -38.30
CA PHE A 243 3.18 17.17 -39.26
C PHE A 243 1.91 16.89 -40.04
N ILE A 244 2.01 17.03 -41.36
CA ILE A 244 0.89 16.84 -42.28
C ILE A 244 1.18 15.63 -43.17
N PRO A 245 0.22 14.73 -43.41
CA PRO A 245 0.39 13.64 -44.36
C PRO A 245 0.45 14.20 -45.79
N ARG A 246 1.46 13.77 -46.56
CA ARG A 246 1.60 14.08 -47.97
C ARG A 246 0.86 13.03 -48.78
N ALA A 247 -0.20 13.47 -49.45
CA ALA A 247 -1.13 12.60 -50.19
C ALA A 247 -0.49 11.81 -51.34
N SER A 248 0.70 12.18 -51.82
CA SER A 248 1.33 11.57 -53.01
C SER A 248 2.18 10.35 -52.73
N ASP A 249 2.74 10.21 -51.53
CA ASP A 249 3.81 9.26 -51.22
C ASP A 249 3.72 8.64 -49.82
N ASN A 250 2.59 8.82 -49.11
CA ASN A 250 2.38 8.34 -47.73
C ASN A 250 3.52 8.78 -46.78
N MET A 251 4.16 9.92 -47.05
CA MET A 251 5.16 10.51 -46.17
C MET A 251 4.53 11.59 -45.30
N TRP A 252 5.08 11.83 -44.12
CA TRP A 252 4.72 13.00 -43.32
C TRP A 252 5.71 14.12 -43.62
N ILE A 253 5.18 15.32 -43.83
CA ILE A 253 5.98 16.53 -44.01
C ILE A 253 5.85 17.41 -42.77
N VAL A 254 6.99 17.96 -42.34
CA VAL A 254 7.01 19.04 -41.35
C VAL A 254 6.50 20.30 -42.06
N ALA A 255 5.42 20.88 -41.55
CA ALA A 255 4.87 22.15 -42.02
C ALA A 255 5.49 23.36 -41.30
#